data_AF-A0A522BXR4-F1
#
_entry.id   AF-A0A522BXR4-F1
#
_cell.length_a   1.000
_cell.length_b   1.000
_cell.length_c   1.000
_cell.angle_alpha   90.00
_cell.angle_beta   90.00
_cell.angle_gamma   90.00
#
_symmetry.space_group_name_H-M   'P 1'
#
loop_
_entity.id
_entity.type
_entity.pdbx_description
1 polymer ?
#
loop_
_entity_poly.entity_id
_entity_poly.type
_entity_poly.pdbx_seq_one_letter_code
_entity_poly.pdbx_strand_id
1 'polypeptide(L)'
;MRTPLRRRATAVGLALLLGGVAACSSAPLPSDELAQGGELPSGAVVDPDTGQVVDAETGEVVDPVTGEPVQQPGAAAPGAPAAGPAAPGSTPAAQAPGGAPGKAPAAGGPAKARSTLFTAAEETIGITDTQITLCAHAALTYGAAFNTSDADLNVFWSAVNDAGGVYGRKVVVSYENDDYKPTTAVTAARACKAKNIFMLLGGIGFDQIPAVRNWAEDNRMLYMHHTATVKGTAGKRFSFAPLPTVERTGEAFGQLYVSKYKGKKVGIIKRDGENWEPGVEAFKAFLARSGAPKPVAEAAVPQNKGDYTQDILKMRNAGAEVVWVWENALGATQIVKQIKAQNYKPNMMLFPFNLTSQTLDGDAMDPVLDGVAMFTAYSQGDYSLMSSA
;
A
#
# COMPACT_ATOMS: atom_id res chain seq x y z
N MET A 1 74.14 31.66 -2.43
CA MET A 1 74.51 31.27 -1.05
C MET A 1 73.33 30.57 -0.40
N ARG A 2 73.51 29.26 -0.16
CA ARG A 2 73.02 28.40 0.95
C ARG A 2 71.74 28.78 1.75
N THR A 3 70.79 27.85 1.72
CA THR A 3 69.67 27.58 2.66
C THR A 3 70.12 27.50 4.14
N PRO A 4 69.21 27.61 5.14
CA PRO A 4 68.56 26.38 5.64
C PRO A 4 67.11 26.49 6.15
N LEU A 5 66.43 25.34 6.09
CA LEU A 5 65.20 24.94 6.76
C LEU A 5 65.23 25.19 8.28
N ARG A 6 64.07 25.47 8.89
CA ARG A 6 63.49 24.63 9.97
C ARG A 6 62.06 25.05 10.37
N ARG A 7 61.16 24.07 10.24
CA ARG A 7 60.09 23.67 11.18
C ARG A 7 59.12 24.74 11.69
N ARG A 8 57.88 24.66 11.19
CA ARG A 8 56.67 24.46 12.01
C ARG A 8 55.55 23.91 11.12
N ALA A 9 55.44 22.59 11.13
CA ALA A 9 54.20 21.91 10.84
C ALA A 9 53.33 22.00 12.08
N THR A 10 52.16 22.65 12.01
CA THR A 10 50.88 22.20 12.61
C THR A 10 49.77 23.18 12.19
N ALA A 11 48.60 22.64 11.83
CA ALA A 11 47.29 23.31 11.80
C ALA A 11 46.96 24.25 10.63
N VAL A 12 46.87 23.71 9.42
CA VAL A 12 45.81 24.10 8.47
C VAL A 12 45.27 22.81 7.85
N GLY A 13 44.18 22.32 8.39
CA GLY A 13 43.58 21.07 7.96
C GLY A 13 42.35 20.73 8.79
N LEU A 14 41.31 21.57 8.72
CA LEU A 14 39.92 21.20 8.99
C LEU A 14 38.98 22.38 8.65
N ALA A 15 38.57 22.51 7.40
CA ALA A 15 37.47 23.43 7.03
C ALA A 15 36.75 23.10 5.71
N LEU A 16 37.04 21.98 5.07
CA LEU A 16 36.34 21.55 3.86
C LEU A 16 36.20 20.03 3.95
N LEU A 17 34.98 19.59 4.26
CA LEU A 17 34.39 18.24 4.18
C LEU A 17 33.54 18.01 5.43
N LEU A 18 32.23 18.20 5.28
CA LEU A 18 31.13 17.40 5.88
C LEU A 18 29.81 18.15 5.63
N GLY A 19 29.53 18.35 4.34
CA GLY A 19 28.21 18.67 3.81
C GLY A 19 27.98 17.70 2.67
N GLY A 20 26.89 16.93 2.73
CA GLY A 20 26.56 15.87 1.78
C GLY A 20 26.88 14.48 2.34
N VAL A 21 26.07 13.44 2.18
CA VAL A 21 24.95 13.27 1.25
C VAL A 21 24.05 12.17 1.83
N ALA A 22 22.79 12.49 2.10
CA ALA A 22 21.72 11.50 2.10
C ALA A 22 21.31 11.29 0.64
N ALA A 23 21.85 10.26 0.00
CA ALA A 23 21.45 9.87 -1.36
C ALA A 23 21.29 8.35 -1.39
N CYS A 24 20.07 7.93 -1.09
CA CYS A 24 19.40 6.78 -1.69
C CYS A 24 17.88 7.06 -1.63
N SER A 25 17.46 8.23 -2.12
CA SER A 25 16.12 8.58 -2.59
C SER A 25 16.15 10.05 -3.02
N SER A 26 16.73 10.34 -4.19
CA SER A 26 16.80 11.72 -4.70
C SER A 26 16.38 11.78 -6.15
N ALA A 27 15.16 11.33 -6.43
CA ALA A 27 14.29 12.16 -7.25
C ALA A 27 13.86 13.35 -6.37
N PRO A 28 13.92 14.61 -6.83
CA PRO A 28 13.19 15.67 -6.16
C PRO A 28 11.74 15.22 -6.05
N LEU A 29 11.23 15.13 -4.82
CA LEU A 29 9.79 14.97 -4.61
C LEU A 29 9.11 16.10 -5.41
N PRO A 30 8.06 15.84 -6.21
CA PRO A 30 7.22 16.90 -6.74
C PRO A 30 6.85 17.78 -5.56
N SER A 31 7.28 19.05 -5.58
CA SER A 31 7.19 19.94 -4.42
C SER A 31 5.75 20.15 -3.92
N ASP A 32 4.76 19.79 -4.74
CA ASP A 32 3.36 20.14 -4.52
C ASP A 32 2.38 18.94 -4.60
N GLU A 33 2.83 17.71 -4.88
CA GLU A 33 1.90 16.55 -5.01
C GLU A 33 2.08 15.45 -3.96
N LEU A 34 3.24 15.31 -3.31
CA LEU A 34 3.41 14.39 -2.16
C LEU A 34 3.36 15.08 -0.79
N ALA A 35 3.25 16.41 -0.75
CA ALA A 35 2.84 17.16 0.44
C ALA A 35 1.34 17.01 0.75
N GLN A 36 0.57 16.31 -0.10
CA GLN A 36 -0.85 16.03 0.12
C GLN A 36 -1.11 14.70 0.86
N GLY A 37 -0.08 14.05 1.39
CA GLY A 37 -0.22 13.26 2.61
C GLY A 37 -0.05 14.18 3.81
N GLY A 38 -0.97 15.13 4.00
CA GLY A 38 -0.90 16.06 5.11
C GLY A 38 -0.84 15.32 6.45
N GLU A 39 -0.12 15.87 7.43
CA GLU A 39 -0.46 15.58 8.82
C GLU A 39 -1.96 15.78 8.97
N LEU A 40 -2.63 14.83 9.62
CA LEU A 40 -4.04 15.03 9.95
C LEU A 40 -4.17 16.38 10.67
N PRO A 41 -5.26 17.12 10.42
CA PRO A 41 -5.57 18.35 11.15
C PRO A 41 -5.34 18.15 12.65
N SER A 42 -4.77 19.14 13.33
CA SER A 42 -4.45 19.01 14.75
C SER A 42 -5.70 18.62 15.55
N GLY A 43 -5.63 17.47 16.23
CA GLY A 43 -6.78 16.90 16.95
C GLY A 43 -7.51 15.79 16.20
N ALA A 44 -7.21 15.51 14.93
CA ALA A 44 -7.83 14.43 14.17
C ALA A 44 -7.01 13.12 14.22
N VAL A 45 -7.70 11.99 14.28
CA VAL A 45 -7.15 10.62 14.29
C VAL A 45 -7.90 9.73 13.30
N VAL A 46 -7.27 8.63 12.89
CA VAL A 46 -7.98 7.59 12.12
C VAL A 46 -8.73 6.69 13.09
N ASP A 47 -10.04 6.60 12.94
CA ASP A 47 -10.87 5.63 13.65
C ASP A 47 -10.42 4.20 13.25
N PRO A 48 -10.01 3.36 14.21
CA PRO A 48 -9.45 2.04 13.92
C PRO A 48 -10.50 1.01 13.46
N ASP A 49 -11.79 1.25 13.71
CA ASP A 49 -12.89 0.35 13.36
C ASP A 49 -13.47 0.69 11.98
N THR A 50 -13.52 1.98 11.63
CA THR A 50 -14.14 2.47 10.39
C THR A 50 -13.13 2.93 9.34
N GLY A 51 -11.89 3.25 9.73
CA GLY A 51 -10.86 3.83 8.87
C GLY A 51 -11.13 5.28 8.45
N GLN A 52 -12.12 5.94 9.04
CA GLN A 52 -12.44 7.35 8.78
C GLN A 52 -11.54 8.27 9.60
N VAL A 53 -11.28 9.49 9.13
CA VAL A 53 -10.63 10.53 9.93
C VAL A 53 -11.70 11.18 10.80
N VAL A 54 -11.49 11.15 12.11
CA VAL A 54 -12.40 11.69 13.11
C VAL A 54 -11.67 12.66 14.01
N ASP A 55 -12.39 13.65 14.54
CA ASP A 55 -11.89 14.48 15.63
C ASP A 55 -11.74 13.64 16.91
N ALA A 56 -10.58 13.72 17.58
CA ALA A 56 -10.23 12.85 18.70
C ALA A 56 -10.99 13.16 19.99
N GLU A 57 -11.59 14.35 20.11
CA GLU A 57 -12.36 14.76 21.28
C GLU A 57 -13.85 14.48 21.12
N THR A 58 -14.39 14.65 19.92
CA THR A 58 -15.83 14.56 19.61
C THR A 58 -16.22 13.27 18.90
N GLY A 59 -15.28 12.59 18.21
CA GLY A 59 -15.54 11.42 17.39
C GLY A 59 -16.28 11.71 16.08
N GLU A 60 -16.48 12.99 15.72
CA GLU A 60 -17.13 13.37 14.48
C GLU A 60 -16.20 13.17 13.28
N VAL A 61 -16.75 12.74 12.15
CA VAL A 61 -15.99 12.58 10.90
C VAL A 61 -15.59 13.96 10.39
N VAL A 62 -14.29 14.17 10.19
CA VAL A 62 -13.72 15.42 9.68
C VAL A 62 -13.03 15.19 8.34
N ASP A 63 -12.96 16.23 7.54
CA ASP A 63 -12.22 16.18 6.28
C ASP A 63 -10.72 15.99 6.57
N PRO A 64 -10.06 15.02 5.93
CA PRO A 64 -8.67 14.67 6.22
C PRO A 64 -7.65 15.73 5.78
N VAL A 65 -8.09 16.76 5.04
CA VAL A 65 -7.26 17.85 4.53
C VAL A 65 -7.57 19.16 5.28
N THR A 66 -8.84 19.45 5.58
CA THR A 66 -9.23 20.74 6.18
C THR A 66 -9.51 20.67 7.68
N GLY A 67 -9.84 19.50 8.23
CA GLY A 67 -10.27 19.34 9.63
C GLY A 67 -11.68 19.84 9.91
N GLU A 68 -12.40 20.28 8.87
CA GLU A 68 -13.79 20.72 9.00
C GLU A 68 -14.71 19.49 9.15
N PRO A 69 -15.77 19.58 9.98
CA PRO A 69 -16.77 18.52 10.10
C PRO A 69 -17.40 18.16 8.76
N VAL A 70 -17.37 16.88 8.40
CA VAL A 70 -18.08 16.37 7.23
C VAL A 70 -19.54 16.22 7.60
N GLN A 71 -20.37 17.14 7.11
CA GLN A 71 -21.81 17.10 7.34
C GLN A 71 -22.41 15.86 6.68
N GLN A 72 -22.65 14.81 7.46
CA GLN A 72 -23.42 13.66 7.00
C GLN A 72 -24.86 14.11 6.69
N PRO A 73 -25.49 13.64 5.60
CA PRO A 73 -26.92 13.82 5.40
C PRO A 73 -27.67 13.23 6.60
N GLY A 74 -28.34 14.11 7.35
CA GLY A 74 -28.84 13.82 8.69
C GLY A 74 -29.70 12.57 8.77
N ALA A 75 -29.29 11.63 9.63
CA ALA A 75 -30.20 10.68 10.23
C ALA A 75 -31.02 11.41 11.30
N ALA A 76 -32.34 11.35 11.19
CA ALA A 76 -33.29 11.96 12.11
C ALA A 76 -33.07 11.50 13.55
N ALA A 77 -33.02 12.45 14.49
CA ALA A 77 -32.97 12.19 15.93
C ALA A 77 -34.37 11.88 16.49
N PRO A 78 -34.52 10.91 17.41
CA PRO A 78 -35.70 10.80 18.23
C PRO A 78 -35.46 11.38 19.65
N GLY A 79 -36.34 12.30 20.04
CA GLY A 79 -36.89 12.34 21.41
C GLY A 79 -36.18 13.20 22.47
N ALA A 80 -36.69 14.41 22.69
CA ALA A 80 -36.65 15.07 24.00
C ALA A 80 -37.62 14.36 24.98
N PRO A 81 -37.51 14.57 26.31
CA PRO A 81 -38.19 15.75 26.87
C PRO A 81 -37.52 16.46 28.07
N ALA A 82 -37.81 17.78 28.09
CA ALA A 82 -38.20 18.64 29.21
C ALA A 82 -37.24 19.01 30.36
N ALA A 83 -37.25 20.33 30.63
CA ALA A 83 -36.45 21.09 31.58
C ALA A 83 -37.15 21.29 32.96
N GLY A 84 -36.34 21.60 34.00
CA GLY A 84 -36.76 22.18 35.28
C GLY A 84 -35.59 22.33 36.29
N PRO A 85 -35.60 23.28 37.24
CA PRO A 85 -34.53 24.30 37.33
C PRO A 85 -33.69 24.39 38.64
N ALA A 86 -32.48 24.99 38.49
CA ALA A 86 -31.67 25.91 39.33
C ALA A 86 -31.44 25.78 40.88
N ALA A 87 -30.13 25.61 41.24
CA ALA A 87 -29.26 26.35 42.21
C ALA A 87 -29.44 26.25 43.76
N PRO A 88 -28.47 26.68 44.64
CA PRO A 88 -26.97 26.72 44.62
C PRO A 88 -26.26 26.35 45.97
N GLY A 89 -24.91 26.36 45.98
CA GLY A 89 -24.02 26.55 47.17
C GLY A 89 -23.10 25.35 47.48
N SER A 90 -21.85 25.44 47.94
CA SER A 90 -20.89 26.51 48.26
C SER A 90 -19.54 25.83 48.60
N THR A 91 -18.42 26.47 48.26
CA THR A 91 -17.02 26.10 48.55
C THR A 91 -16.67 26.25 50.07
N PRO A 92 -15.47 25.84 50.56
CA PRO A 92 -14.33 26.77 50.51
C PRO A 92 -12.93 26.14 50.30
N ALA A 93 -12.03 27.04 49.90
CA ALA A 93 -10.62 26.89 49.53
C ALA A 93 -9.68 26.49 50.69
N ALA A 94 -8.48 26.03 50.32
CA ALA A 94 -7.28 26.14 51.16
C ALA A 94 -6.05 26.52 50.30
N GLN A 95 -5.22 27.38 50.90
CA GLN A 95 -4.22 28.26 50.32
C GLN A 95 -2.89 27.58 49.94
N ALA A 96 -2.22 28.19 48.96
CA ALA A 96 -0.79 28.01 48.69
C ALA A 96 0.09 28.75 49.70
N PRO A 97 1.38 28.40 49.78
CA PRO A 97 2.44 29.39 49.91
C PRO A 97 3.45 29.31 48.77
N GLY A 98 3.91 30.48 48.33
CA GLY A 98 4.80 30.65 47.19
C GLY A 98 6.26 30.26 47.44
N GLY A 99 6.91 29.85 46.37
CA GLY A 99 8.35 29.66 46.22
C GLY A 99 8.80 30.10 44.83
N ALA A 100 9.95 30.79 44.75
CA ALA A 100 10.54 31.43 43.58
C ALA A 100 10.70 30.50 42.35
N PRO A 101 10.75 31.05 41.11
CA PRO A 101 10.76 30.23 39.89
C PRO A 101 12.08 29.48 39.73
N GLY A 102 12.05 28.18 40.09
CA GLY A 102 13.08 27.22 39.73
C GLY A 102 13.00 26.89 38.24
N LYS A 103 14.15 26.97 37.56
CA LYS A 103 14.34 26.60 36.16
C LYS A 103 13.76 25.20 35.91
N ALA A 104 12.72 25.11 35.08
CA ALA A 104 12.09 23.84 34.74
C ALA A 104 13.15 22.89 34.13
N PRO A 105 13.18 21.60 34.52
CA PRO A 105 13.99 20.63 33.82
C PRO A 105 13.50 20.56 32.37
N ALA A 106 14.44 20.60 31.42
CA ALA A 106 14.13 20.45 30.01
C ALA A 106 13.21 19.25 29.84
N ALA A 107 12.01 19.49 29.30
CA ALA A 107 11.06 18.44 28.99
C ALA A 107 11.77 17.41 28.12
N GLY A 108 12.00 16.21 28.67
CA GLY A 108 12.41 15.06 27.89
C GLY A 108 11.37 14.89 26.79
N GLY A 109 11.82 14.91 25.53
CA GLY A 109 10.94 14.64 24.40
C GLY A 109 10.18 13.32 24.62
N PRO A 110 9.00 13.15 24.01
CA PRO A 110 8.16 11.98 24.25
C PRO A 110 8.99 10.72 24.05
N ALA A 111 9.08 9.89 25.11
CA ALA A 111 9.72 8.59 25.03
C ALA A 111 9.05 7.83 23.88
N LYS A 112 9.82 7.48 22.83
CA LYS A 112 9.29 6.70 21.71
C LYS A 112 8.61 5.46 22.28
N ALA A 113 7.29 5.33 22.07
CA ALA A 113 6.54 4.18 22.53
C ALA A 113 7.22 2.91 22.00
N ARG A 114 7.71 2.07 22.90
CA ARG A 114 8.34 0.80 22.51
C ARG A 114 7.24 -0.16 22.10
N SER A 115 7.40 -0.80 20.95
CA SER A 115 6.49 -1.85 20.49
C SER A 115 6.42 -2.98 21.51
N THR A 116 5.21 -3.51 21.76
CA THR A 116 4.97 -4.67 22.64
C THR A 116 4.74 -5.96 21.86
N LEU A 117 5.09 -5.98 20.56
CA LEU A 117 4.91 -7.16 19.70
C LEU A 117 5.85 -8.30 20.08
N PHE A 118 7.08 -7.98 20.46
CA PHE A 118 8.13 -8.92 20.80
C PHE A 118 8.58 -8.80 22.26
N THR A 119 8.92 -9.93 22.86
CA THR A 119 9.66 -9.96 24.14
C THR A 119 11.11 -9.56 23.90
N ALA A 120 11.84 -9.23 24.98
CA ALA A 120 13.28 -8.92 24.89
C ALA A 120 14.11 -10.07 24.31
N ALA A 121 13.66 -11.33 24.44
CA ALA A 121 14.34 -12.47 23.82
C ALA A 121 14.03 -12.63 22.32
N GLU A 122 12.94 -12.03 21.84
CA GLU A 122 12.49 -12.13 20.45
C GLU A 122 12.92 -10.91 19.60
N GLU A 123 13.40 -9.82 20.22
CA GLU A 123 13.66 -8.54 19.53
C GLU A 123 14.83 -8.58 18.52
N THR A 124 15.61 -9.65 18.52
CA THR A 124 16.72 -9.88 17.59
C THR A 124 16.49 -11.07 16.65
N ILE A 125 15.26 -11.61 16.57
CA ILE A 125 14.95 -12.68 15.61
C ILE A 125 15.31 -12.21 14.19
N GLY A 126 16.13 -12.98 13.50
CA GLY A 126 16.66 -12.67 12.17
C GLY A 126 17.53 -11.42 12.06
N ILE A 127 18.04 -10.90 13.17
CA ILE A 127 18.98 -9.78 13.21
C ILE A 127 20.25 -10.24 13.95
N THR A 128 21.41 -10.09 13.30
CA THR A 128 22.73 -10.30 13.89
C THR A 128 23.51 -8.98 13.92
N ASP A 129 24.76 -9.01 14.41
CA ASP A 129 25.65 -7.85 14.38
C ASP A 129 25.96 -7.37 12.96
N THR A 130 25.85 -8.26 11.96
CA THR A 130 26.27 -8.00 10.58
C THR A 130 25.14 -8.16 9.55
N GLN A 131 23.99 -8.70 9.94
CA GLN A 131 22.97 -9.13 8.99
C GLN A 131 21.53 -8.91 9.49
N ILE A 132 20.63 -8.61 8.55
CA ILE A 132 19.18 -8.73 8.70
C ILE A 132 18.69 -9.73 7.66
N THR A 133 18.01 -10.79 8.11
CA THR A 133 17.52 -11.86 7.24
C THR A 133 16.03 -11.69 6.99
N LEU A 134 15.65 -11.55 5.73
CA LEU A 134 14.26 -11.52 5.27
C LEU A 134 13.98 -12.73 4.37
N CYS A 135 12.72 -13.11 4.28
CA CYS A 135 12.29 -14.08 3.29
C CYS A 135 10.91 -13.71 2.76
N ALA A 136 10.67 -13.97 1.48
CA ALA A 136 9.39 -13.73 0.84
C ALA A 136 8.75 -15.04 0.41
N HIS A 137 7.42 -15.15 0.51
CA HIS A 137 6.69 -16.06 -0.37
C HIS A 137 6.26 -15.27 -1.62
N ALA A 138 6.44 -15.88 -2.80
CA ALA A 138 6.10 -15.23 -4.06
C ALA A 138 5.72 -16.24 -5.14
N ALA A 139 4.91 -15.81 -6.10
CA ALA A 139 4.53 -16.60 -7.27
C ALA A 139 5.65 -16.63 -8.30
N LEU A 140 6.76 -17.30 -7.97
CA LEU A 140 7.93 -17.40 -8.85
C LEU A 140 7.62 -18.09 -10.19
N THR A 141 6.51 -18.82 -10.26
CA THR A 141 5.98 -19.37 -11.51
C THR A 141 5.61 -18.32 -12.55
N TYR A 142 5.41 -17.05 -12.16
CA TYR A 142 5.19 -15.94 -13.10
C TYR A 142 6.46 -15.25 -13.56
N GLY A 143 7.64 -15.63 -13.05
CA GLY A 143 8.91 -15.02 -13.41
C GLY A 143 9.15 -14.96 -14.92
N ALA A 144 8.97 -16.09 -15.61
CA ALA A 144 9.12 -16.16 -17.06
C ALA A 144 8.12 -15.29 -17.82
N ALA A 145 6.88 -15.15 -17.32
CA ALA A 145 5.86 -14.36 -17.98
C ALA A 145 6.09 -12.85 -17.86
N PHE A 146 6.74 -12.41 -16.77
CA PHE A 146 7.08 -11.01 -16.55
C PHE A 146 8.54 -10.68 -16.85
N ASN A 147 9.28 -11.63 -17.42
CA ASN A 147 10.73 -11.52 -17.66
C ASN A 147 11.49 -11.04 -16.41
N THR A 148 11.20 -11.67 -15.28
CA THR A 148 11.77 -11.31 -13.97
C THR A 148 12.24 -12.55 -13.22
N SER A 149 13.25 -12.36 -12.38
CA SER A 149 13.88 -13.37 -11.55
C SER A 149 14.01 -12.90 -10.10
N ASP A 150 14.39 -13.80 -9.21
CA ASP A 150 14.75 -13.47 -7.82
C ASP A 150 15.93 -12.48 -7.72
N ALA A 151 16.87 -12.53 -8.67
CA ALA A 151 17.95 -11.57 -8.77
C ALA A 151 17.43 -10.15 -9.01
N ASP A 152 16.41 -9.98 -9.86
CA ASP A 152 15.81 -8.67 -10.15
C ASP A 152 15.09 -8.10 -8.92
N LEU A 153 14.41 -8.95 -8.16
CA LEU A 153 13.76 -8.57 -6.89
C LEU A 153 14.78 -8.11 -5.84
N ASN A 154 16.03 -8.60 -5.93
CA ASN A 154 17.10 -8.25 -5.01
C ASN A 154 17.90 -7.01 -5.38
N VAL A 155 17.65 -6.37 -6.53
CA VAL A 155 18.37 -5.15 -6.94
C VAL A 155 18.27 -4.04 -5.91
N PHE A 156 17.08 -3.82 -5.34
CA PHE A 156 16.88 -2.84 -4.27
C PHE A 156 17.74 -3.14 -3.04
N TRP A 157 17.75 -4.40 -2.59
CA TRP A 157 18.51 -4.82 -1.41
C TRP A 157 20.02 -4.77 -1.64
N SER A 158 20.47 -5.05 -2.86
CA SER A 158 21.87 -4.85 -3.26
C SER A 158 22.27 -3.38 -3.15
N ALA A 159 21.45 -2.46 -3.67
CA ALA A 159 21.72 -1.02 -3.54
C ALA A 159 21.76 -0.56 -2.07
N VAL A 160 20.83 -1.03 -1.23
CA VAL A 160 20.84 -0.77 0.22
C VAL A 160 22.14 -1.28 0.86
N ASN A 161 22.58 -2.48 0.48
CA ASN A 161 23.81 -3.06 0.98
C ASN A 161 25.05 -2.28 0.54
N ASP A 162 25.12 -1.85 -0.71
CA ASP A 162 26.23 -1.07 -1.25
C ASP A 162 26.34 0.31 -0.58
N ALA A 163 25.21 0.89 -0.17
CA ALA A 163 25.13 2.11 0.62
C ALA A 163 25.50 1.92 2.12
N GLY A 164 26.04 0.76 2.51
CA GLY A 164 26.47 0.47 3.88
C GLY A 164 25.46 -0.33 4.71
N GLY A 165 24.33 -0.70 4.13
CA GLY A 165 23.29 -1.50 4.79
C GLY A 165 22.47 -0.70 5.81
N VAL A 166 21.69 -1.42 6.61
CA VAL A 166 20.79 -0.84 7.63
C VAL A 166 21.49 -0.89 8.98
N TYR A 167 21.85 0.26 9.54
CA TYR A 167 22.66 0.35 10.77
C TYR A 167 23.94 -0.50 10.70
N GLY A 168 24.62 -0.52 9.55
CA GLY A 168 25.84 -1.31 9.31
C GLY A 168 25.60 -2.80 9.04
N ARG A 169 24.35 -3.27 8.98
CA ARG A 169 23.99 -4.67 8.71
C ARG A 169 23.58 -4.85 7.27
N LYS A 170 24.04 -5.94 6.66
CA LYS A 170 23.61 -6.34 5.32
C LYS A 170 22.22 -6.96 5.36
N VAL A 171 21.34 -6.57 4.45
CA VAL A 171 20.04 -7.20 4.26
C VAL A 171 20.19 -8.38 3.31
N VAL A 172 19.75 -9.57 3.72
CA VAL A 172 19.74 -10.77 2.88
C VAL A 172 18.31 -11.22 2.73
N VAL A 173 17.86 -11.34 1.49
CA VAL A 173 16.48 -11.71 1.15
C VAL A 173 16.49 -12.98 0.31
N SER A 174 15.66 -13.93 0.70
CA SER A 174 15.42 -15.17 -0.05
C SER A 174 13.94 -15.30 -0.42
N TYR A 175 13.63 -16.11 -1.42
CA TYR A 175 12.28 -16.28 -1.93
C TYR A 175 11.89 -17.76 -1.91
N GLU A 176 10.67 -18.04 -1.50
CA GLU A 176 10.05 -19.36 -1.55
C GLU A 176 8.87 -19.30 -2.52
N ASN A 177 8.83 -20.23 -3.47
CA ASN A 177 7.77 -20.27 -4.47
C ASN A 177 6.44 -20.70 -3.84
N ASP A 178 5.42 -19.86 -3.95
CA ASP A 178 4.06 -20.18 -3.49
C ASP A 178 3.16 -20.77 -4.59
N ASP A 179 3.66 -20.94 -5.81
CA ASP A 179 2.93 -21.51 -6.95
C ASP A 179 1.59 -20.79 -7.25
N TYR A 180 1.45 -19.55 -6.77
CA TYR A 180 0.22 -18.78 -6.77
C TYR A 180 -0.99 -19.59 -6.24
N LYS A 181 -0.78 -20.34 -5.15
CA LYS A 181 -1.82 -21.14 -4.47
C LYS A 181 -1.81 -20.87 -2.96
N PRO A 182 -2.98 -20.67 -2.31
CA PRO A 182 -3.02 -20.35 -0.87
C PRO A 182 -2.34 -21.37 0.04
N THR A 183 -2.52 -22.67 -0.23
CA THR A 183 -1.93 -23.76 0.56
C THR A 183 -0.41 -23.83 0.42
N THR A 184 0.09 -23.65 -0.81
CA THR A 184 1.53 -23.61 -1.09
C THR A 184 2.16 -22.32 -0.53
N ALA A 185 1.44 -21.19 -0.53
CA ALA A 185 1.89 -19.95 0.11
C ALA A 185 2.14 -20.11 1.60
N VAL A 186 1.26 -20.81 2.32
CA VAL A 186 1.50 -21.12 3.75
C VAL A 186 2.71 -22.06 3.92
N THR A 187 2.91 -23.00 3.00
CA THR A 187 4.10 -23.88 3.01
C THR A 187 5.40 -23.09 2.79
N ALA A 188 5.40 -22.19 1.81
CA ALA A 188 6.51 -21.27 1.53
C ALA A 188 6.80 -20.37 2.75
N ALA A 189 5.77 -19.85 3.39
CA ALA A 189 5.90 -19.03 4.60
C ALA A 189 6.52 -19.82 5.77
N ARG A 190 6.19 -21.10 5.94
CA ARG A 190 6.84 -21.99 6.91
C ARG A 190 8.31 -22.23 6.59
N ALA A 191 8.65 -22.46 5.33
CA ALA A 191 10.04 -22.61 4.89
C ALA A 191 10.83 -21.32 5.16
N CYS A 192 10.25 -20.16 4.88
CA CYS A 192 10.80 -18.86 5.24
C CYS A 192 11.04 -18.73 6.76
N LYS A 193 10.08 -19.08 7.62
CA LYS A 193 10.24 -19.04 9.08
C LYS A 193 11.40 -19.93 9.55
N ALA A 194 11.59 -21.10 8.94
CA ALA A 194 12.69 -22.01 9.29
C ALA A 194 14.09 -21.42 9.06
N LYS A 195 14.19 -20.33 8.28
CA LYS A 195 15.43 -19.57 8.04
C LYS A 195 15.71 -18.52 9.11
N ASN A 196 14.95 -18.49 10.21
CA ASN A 196 15.08 -17.52 11.30
C ASN A 196 15.07 -16.06 10.81
N ILE A 197 14.03 -15.68 10.06
CA ILE A 197 13.89 -14.37 9.44
C ILE A 197 13.35 -13.33 10.42
N PHE A 198 13.73 -12.07 10.23
CA PHE A 198 13.20 -10.92 10.97
C PHE A 198 11.75 -10.62 10.56
N MET A 199 11.48 -10.65 9.26
CA MET A 199 10.18 -10.34 8.70
C MET A 199 9.92 -11.19 7.45
N LEU A 200 8.69 -11.69 7.35
CA LEU A 200 8.15 -12.31 6.16
C LEU A 200 7.66 -11.21 5.21
N LEU A 201 8.03 -11.34 3.95
CA LEU A 201 7.52 -10.52 2.86
C LEU A 201 6.47 -11.31 2.07
N GLY A 202 5.36 -10.66 1.75
CA GLY A 202 4.32 -11.23 0.91
C GLY A 202 4.37 -10.63 -0.49
N GLY A 203 4.53 -11.49 -1.49
CA GLY A 203 4.39 -11.12 -2.89
C GLY A 203 2.94 -10.84 -3.27
N ILE A 204 2.58 -11.17 -4.51
CA ILE A 204 1.24 -10.91 -5.08
C ILE A 204 0.24 -12.03 -4.77
N GLY A 205 -1.04 -11.66 -4.63
CA GLY A 205 -2.14 -12.62 -4.68
C GLY A 205 -3.23 -12.40 -3.64
N PHE A 206 -4.46 -12.13 -4.11
CA PHE A 206 -5.60 -11.88 -3.23
C PHE A 206 -6.04 -13.13 -2.44
N ASP A 207 -5.71 -14.34 -2.91
CA ASP A 207 -6.06 -15.57 -2.22
C ASP A 207 -4.92 -16.08 -1.30
N GLN A 208 -3.68 -15.75 -1.65
CA GLN A 208 -2.46 -16.20 -0.98
C GLN A 208 -2.23 -15.38 0.30
N ILE A 209 -2.35 -14.05 0.20
CA ILE A 209 -2.04 -13.14 1.29
C ILE A 209 -2.96 -13.36 2.50
N PRO A 210 -4.30 -13.50 2.37
CA PRO A 210 -5.15 -13.79 3.54
C PRO A 210 -4.79 -15.10 4.25
N ALA A 211 -4.40 -16.14 3.50
CA ALA A 211 -3.99 -17.41 4.09
C ALA A 211 -2.68 -17.27 4.87
N VAL A 212 -1.68 -16.60 4.29
CA VAL A 212 -0.39 -16.36 4.94
C VAL A 212 -0.54 -15.39 6.12
N ARG A 213 -1.37 -14.35 6.00
CA ARG A 213 -1.69 -13.42 7.10
C ARG A 213 -2.16 -14.16 8.34
N ASN A 214 -3.15 -15.04 8.18
CA ASN A 214 -3.67 -15.82 9.31
C ASN A 214 -2.59 -16.68 9.95
N TRP A 215 -1.82 -17.40 9.12
CA TRP A 215 -0.73 -18.23 9.61
C TRP A 215 0.38 -17.40 10.30
N ALA A 216 0.75 -16.24 9.76
CA ALA A 216 1.77 -15.35 10.31
C ALA A 216 1.34 -14.77 11.66
N GLU A 217 0.06 -14.38 11.80
CA GLU A 217 -0.51 -13.94 13.07
C GLU A 217 -0.42 -15.04 14.13
N ASP A 218 -0.88 -16.27 13.82
CA ASP A 218 -0.83 -17.41 14.73
C ASP A 218 0.61 -17.77 15.13
N ASN A 219 1.59 -17.39 14.31
CA ASN A 219 3.01 -17.65 14.52
C ASN A 219 3.79 -16.43 15.02
N ARG A 220 3.11 -15.32 15.35
CA ARG A 220 3.71 -14.06 15.84
C ARG A 220 4.84 -13.54 14.94
N MET A 221 4.68 -13.64 13.63
CA MET A 221 5.71 -13.27 12.67
C MET A 221 5.33 -11.99 11.93
N LEU A 222 6.19 -10.96 11.97
CA LEU A 222 6.00 -9.76 11.17
C LEU A 222 5.81 -10.16 9.71
N TYR A 223 4.72 -9.69 9.13
CA TYR A 223 4.35 -9.96 7.76
C TYR A 223 3.99 -8.66 7.06
N MET A 224 4.92 -8.19 6.21
CA MET A 224 4.67 -7.08 5.30
C MET A 224 4.25 -7.64 3.96
N HIS A 225 3.05 -7.31 3.51
CA HIS A 225 2.44 -7.96 2.36
C HIS A 225 1.85 -6.94 1.37
N HIS A 226 1.55 -7.40 0.16
CA HIS A 226 0.92 -6.60 -0.89
C HIS A 226 -0.58 -6.32 -0.59
N THR A 227 -1.39 -5.95 -1.57
CA THR A 227 -2.85 -5.77 -1.43
C THR A 227 -3.58 -7.05 -0.98
N ALA A 228 -4.48 -6.91 -0.01
CA ALA A 228 -5.44 -7.92 0.39
C ALA A 228 -6.76 -7.26 0.83
N THR A 229 -7.78 -8.07 1.09
CA THR A 229 -9.07 -7.60 1.59
C THR A 229 -8.93 -7.03 3.00
N VAL A 230 -9.81 -6.08 3.33
CA VAL A 230 -9.95 -5.57 4.71
C VAL A 230 -10.51 -6.67 5.63
N LYS A 231 -11.33 -7.57 5.08
CA LYS A 231 -11.80 -8.74 5.81
C LYS A 231 -10.60 -9.55 6.33
N GLY A 232 -10.58 -9.80 7.63
CA GLY A 232 -9.52 -10.56 8.30
C GLY A 232 -8.30 -9.73 8.72
N THR A 233 -8.33 -8.40 8.65
CA THR A 233 -7.32 -7.51 9.28
C THR A 233 -7.64 -7.20 10.74
N ALA A 234 -8.92 -7.20 11.14
CA ALA A 234 -9.34 -6.85 12.48
C ALA A 234 -8.63 -7.71 13.54
N GLY A 235 -8.02 -7.04 14.52
CA GLY A 235 -7.28 -7.69 15.61
C GLY A 235 -5.92 -8.28 15.22
N LYS A 236 -5.49 -8.15 13.96
CA LYS A 236 -4.16 -8.62 13.53
C LYS A 236 -3.09 -7.62 13.94
N ARG A 237 -2.08 -8.10 14.66
CA ARG A 237 -0.97 -7.29 15.20
C ARG A 237 0.33 -7.46 14.43
N PHE A 238 0.44 -8.51 13.62
CA PHE A 238 1.67 -8.86 12.89
C PHE A 238 1.56 -8.67 11.38
N SER A 239 0.44 -8.15 10.88
CA SER A 239 0.16 -8.00 9.45
C SER A 239 0.17 -6.52 9.04
N PHE A 240 0.96 -6.18 8.02
CA PHE A 240 1.12 -4.81 7.53
C PHE A 240 1.05 -4.77 6.00
N ALA A 241 0.37 -3.76 5.46
CA ALA A 241 0.27 -3.54 4.02
C ALA A 241 0.55 -2.07 3.70
N PRO A 242 1.48 -1.76 2.79
CA PRO A 242 1.70 -0.39 2.33
C PRO A 242 0.79 0.01 1.17
N LEU A 243 -0.04 -0.92 0.67
CA LEU A 243 -0.88 -0.73 -0.52
C LEU A 243 -2.37 -0.68 -0.17
N PRO A 244 -3.21 -0.04 -1.01
CA PRO A 244 -4.66 -0.06 -0.85
C PRO A 244 -5.22 -1.48 -0.77
N THR A 245 -6.35 -1.62 -0.07
CA THR A 245 -7.08 -2.89 -0.01
C THR A 245 -7.74 -3.22 -1.35
N VAL A 246 -8.17 -4.47 -1.52
CA VAL A 246 -8.92 -4.93 -2.71
C VAL A 246 -10.15 -4.05 -2.95
N GLU A 247 -10.87 -3.70 -1.88
CA GLU A 247 -12.05 -2.85 -1.90
C GLU A 247 -11.71 -1.43 -2.39
N ARG A 248 -10.64 -0.84 -1.83
CA ARG A 248 -10.22 0.52 -2.20
C ARG A 248 -9.77 0.58 -3.66
N THR A 249 -9.09 -0.44 -4.15
CA THR A 249 -8.70 -0.55 -5.56
C THR A 249 -9.94 -0.67 -6.46
N GLY A 250 -10.93 -1.48 -6.07
CA GLY A 250 -12.20 -1.59 -6.79
C GLY A 250 -12.99 -0.28 -6.85
N GLU A 251 -13.05 0.46 -5.73
CA GLU A 251 -13.62 1.80 -5.69
C GLU A 251 -12.89 2.76 -6.64
N ALA A 252 -11.55 2.72 -6.68
CA ALA A 252 -10.76 3.57 -7.57
C ALA A 252 -11.07 3.30 -9.06
N PHE A 253 -11.37 2.05 -9.44
CA PHE A 253 -11.89 1.76 -10.78
C PHE A 253 -13.27 2.38 -11.03
N GLY A 254 -14.11 2.49 -9.99
CA GLY A 254 -15.39 3.20 -10.06
C GLY A 254 -15.18 4.69 -10.29
N GLN A 255 -14.21 5.30 -9.59
CA GLN A 255 -13.81 6.68 -9.78
C GLN A 255 -13.28 6.93 -11.19
N LEU A 256 -12.41 6.05 -11.70
CA LEU A 256 -11.91 6.08 -13.08
C LEU A 256 -13.06 6.02 -14.10
N TYR A 257 -14.03 5.12 -13.90
CA TYR A 257 -15.18 5.03 -14.79
C TYR A 257 -16.00 6.33 -14.79
N VAL A 258 -16.32 6.90 -13.61
CA VAL A 258 -17.12 8.12 -13.53
C VAL A 258 -16.37 9.34 -14.05
N SER A 259 -15.06 9.41 -13.91
CA SER A 259 -14.27 10.54 -14.43
C SER A 259 -14.13 10.49 -15.94
N LYS A 260 -13.91 9.31 -16.54
CA LYS A 260 -13.53 9.18 -17.96
C LYS A 260 -14.66 8.67 -18.87
N TYR A 261 -15.58 7.88 -18.34
CA TYR A 261 -16.53 7.10 -19.15
C TYR A 261 -17.98 7.19 -18.67
N LYS A 262 -18.30 8.18 -17.85
CA LYS A 262 -19.68 8.39 -17.35
C LYS A 262 -20.69 8.37 -18.50
N GLY A 263 -21.73 7.57 -18.34
CA GLY A 263 -22.81 7.43 -19.32
C GLY A 263 -22.58 6.32 -20.36
N LYS A 264 -21.37 5.76 -20.47
CA LYS A 264 -21.10 4.59 -21.32
C LYS A 264 -21.53 3.29 -20.66
N LYS A 265 -22.00 2.31 -21.42
CA LYS A 265 -22.37 0.99 -20.88
C LYS A 265 -21.12 0.23 -20.43
N VAL A 266 -20.99 -0.08 -19.14
CA VAL A 266 -19.88 -0.87 -18.61
C VAL A 266 -20.26 -2.34 -18.45
N GLY A 267 -19.40 -3.26 -18.90
CA GLY A 267 -19.45 -4.68 -18.59
C GLY A 267 -18.26 -5.10 -17.74
N ILE A 268 -18.38 -6.20 -16.99
CA ILE A 268 -17.32 -6.70 -16.10
C ILE A 268 -16.96 -8.14 -16.46
N ILE A 269 -15.68 -8.42 -16.65
CA ILE A 269 -15.12 -9.78 -16.62
C ILE A 269 -14.27 -9.88 -15.36
N LYS A 270 -14.71 -10.69 -14.40
CA LYS A 270 -14.12 -10.77 -13.04
C LYS A 270 -13.69 -12.18 -12.68
N ARG A 271 -12.57 -12.28 -11.96
CA ARG A 271 -12.22 -13.53 -11.28
C ARG A 271 -13.35 -13.97 -10.35
N ASP A 272 -13.73 -15.23 -10.45
CA ASP A 272 -14.60 -15.86 -9.48
C ASP A 272 -13.79 -16.25 -8.23
N GLY A 273 -14.10 -15.62 -7.09
CA GLY A 273 -13.38 -15.87 -5.84
C GLY A 273 -13.74 -14.89 -4.73
N GLU A 274 -13.81 -15.41 -3.50
CA GLU A 274 -14.21 -14.64 -2.30
C GLU A 274 -13.30 -13.44 -2.04
N ASN A 275 -12.00 -13.55 -2.32
CA ASN A 275 -11.06 -12.44 -2.10
C ASN A 275 -10.99 -11.44 -3.26
N TRP A 276 -11.68 -11.72 -4.37
CA TRP A 276 -11.75 -10.84 -5.55
C TRP A 276 -13.05 -10.05 -5.61
N GLU A 277 -14.15 -10.64 -5.15
CA GLU A 277 -15.49 -10.02 -5.15
C GLU A 277 -15.57 -8.68 -4.42
N PRO A 278 -14.89 -8.45 -3.27
CA PRO A 278 -15.00 -7.18 -2.54
C PRO A 278 -14.61 -5.95 -3.36
N GLY A 279 -13.67 -6.09 -4.31
CA GLY A 279 -13.34 -5.00 -5.24
C GLY A 279 -14.48 -4.70 -6.21
N VAL A 280 -15.15 -5.74 -6.71
CA VAL A 280 -16.28 -5.61 -7.64
C VAL A 280 -17.51 -5.02 -6.94
N GLU A 281 -17.76 -5.40 -5.70
CA GLU A 281 -18.80 -4.78 -4.88
C GLU A 281 -18.50 -3.32 -4.56
N ALA A 282 -17.25 -2.98 -4.21
CA ALA A 282 -16.84 -1.60 -3.98
C ALA A 282 -17.00 -0.71 -5.23
N PHE A 283 -16.65 -1.24 -6.41
CA PHE A 283 -16.90 -0.61 -7.70
C PHE A 283 -18.39 -0.33 -7.92
N LYS A 284 -19.25 -1.36 -7.79
CA LYS A 284 -20.69 -1.25 -7.99
C LYS A 284 -21.34 -0.30 -6.98
N ALA A 285 -20.90 -0.33 -5.73
CA ALA A 285 -21.32 0.61 -4.71
C ALA A 285 -20.92 2.06 -5.06
N PHE A 286 -19.75 2.27 -5.66
CA PHE A 286 -19.31 3.60 -6.12
C PHE A 286 -20.18 4.14 -7.24
N LEU A 287 -20.53 3.28 -8.21
CA LEU A 287 -21.43 3.67 -9.28
C LEU A 287 -22.81 4.08 -8.72
N ALA A 288 -23.36 3.28 -7.80
CA ALA A 288 -24.66 3.55 -7.19
C ALA A 288 -24.69 4.91 -6.46
N ARG A 289 -23.71 5.22 -5.60
CA ARG A 289 -23.65 6.51 -4.89
C ARG A 289 -23.35 7.70 -5.82
N SER A 290 -22.71 7.47 -6.96
CA SER A 290 -22.37 8.50 -7.94
C SER A 290 -23.48 8.75 -8.98
N GLY A 291 -24.61 8.02 -8.90
CA GLY A 291 -25.69 8.09 -9.88
C GLY A 291 -25.33 7.53 -11.26
N ALA A 292 -24.26 6.73 -11.35
CA ALA A 292 -23.87 6.06 -12.58
C ALA A 292 -24.71 4.79 -12.82
N PRO A 293 -24.92 4.39 -14.09
CA PRO A 293 -25.67 3.18 -14.41
C PRO A 293 -24.97 1.92 -13.89
N LYS A 294 -25.76 0.90 -13.53
CA LYS A 294 -25.25 -0.43 -13.19
C LYS A 294 -24.59 -1.09 -14.41
N PRO A 295 -23.67 -2.06 -14.20
CA PRO A 295 -23.09 -2.82 -15.30
C PRO A 295 -24.15 -3.51 -16.16
N VAL A 296 -23.98 -3.51 -17.48
CA VAL A 296 -24.90 -4.15 -18.44
C VAL A 296 -24.70 -5.66 -18.55
N ALA A 297 -23.53 -6.15 -18.14
CA ALA A 297 -23.21 -7.57 -18.04
C ALA A 297 -22.07 -7.81 -17.05
N GLU A 298 -22.09 -8.97 -16.41
CA GLU A 298 -21.01 -9.48 -15.56
C GLU A 298 -20.70 -10.93 -15.95
N ALA A 299 -19.42 -11.29 -16.09
CA ALA A 299 -18.95 -12.65 -16.31
C ALA A 299 -17.94 -13.02 -15.23
N ALA A 300 -18.26 -14.03 -14.42
CA ALA A 300 -17.35 -14.61 -13.45
C ALA A 300 -16.55 -15.74 -14.11
N VAL A 301 -15.22 -15.69 -14.00
CA VAL A 301 -14.32 -16.63 -14.67
C VAL A 301 -13.37 -17.30 -13.67
N PRO A 302 -13.06 -18.60 -13.84
CA PRO A 302 -12.07 -19.26 -13.01
C PRO A 302 -10.67 -18.71 -13.28
N GLN A 303 -9.74 -19.04 -12.38
CA GLN A 303 -8.34 -18.70 -12.50
C GLN A 303 -7.72 -19.14 -13.82
N ASN A 304 -7.13 -18.18 -14.54
CA ASN A 304 -6.38 -18.44 -15.78
C ASN A 304 -7.17 -19.36 -16.74
N LYS A 305 -8.47 -19.08 -16.94
CA LYS A 305 -9.40 -19.89 -17.76
C LYS A 305 -8.85 -20.25 -19.15
N GLY A 306 -7.98 -19.41 -19.71
CA GLY A 306 -7.31 -19.63 -21.00
C GLY A 306 -8.14 -19.19 -22.20
N ASP A 307 -9.41 -19.59 -22.27
CA ASP A 307 -10.38 -19.14 -23.30
C ASP A 307 -11.51 -18.31 -22.69
N TYR A 308 -11.60 -17.05 -23.11
CA TYR A 308 -12.56 -16.05 -22.67
C TYR A 308 -13.55 -15.66 -23.77
N THR A 309 -13.60 -16.39 -24.88
CA THR A 309 -14.40 -16.04 -26.07
C THR A 309 -15.86 -15.78 -25.71
N GLN A 310 -16.49 -16.69 -24.96
CA GLN A 310 -17.91 -16.53 -24.58
C GLN A 310 -18.15 -15.39 -23.58
N ASP A 311 -17.19 -15.11 -22.70
CA ASP A 311 -17.29 -14.01 -21.73
C ASP A 311 -17.24 -12.65 -22.45
N ILE A 312 -16.37 -12.54 -23.45
CA ILE A 312 -16.24 -11.37 -24.32
C ILE A 312 -17.48 -11.20 -25.19
N LEU A 313 -18.00 -12.29 -25.78
CA LEU A 313 -19.25 -12.26 -26.55
C LEU A 313 -20.42 -11.77 -25.70
N LYS A 314 -20.49 -12.17 -24.41
CA LYS A 314 -21.50 -11.68 -23.48
C LYS A 314 -21.42 -10.16 -23.30
N MET A 315 -20.21 -9.60 -23.13
CA MET A 315 -20.03 -8.14 -23.03
C MET A 315 -20.48 -7.43 -24.31
N ARG A 316 -20.08 -7.95 -25.47
CA ARG A 316 -20.45 -7.39 -26.77
C ARG A 316 -21.96 -7.42 -27.01
N ASN A 317 -22.61 -8.55 -26.74
CA ASN A 317 -24.05 -8.73 -26.94
C ASN A 317 -24.89 -7.87 -25.97
N ALA A 318 -24.38 -7.58 -24.78
CA ALA A 318 -24.98 -6.62 -23.85
C ALA A 318 -24.76 -5.15 -24.27
N GLY A 319 -23.97 -4.92 -25.32
CA GLY A 319 -23.66 -3.58 -25.83
C GLY A 319 -22.72 -2.80 -24.91
N ALA A 320 -21.81 -3.47 -24.19
CA ALA A 320 -20.80 -2.78 -23.40
C ALA A 320 -19.88 -1.94 -24.31
N GLU A 321 -19.64 -0.70 -23.90
CA GLU A 321 -18.72 0.26 -24.53
C GLU A 321 -17.43 0.42 -23.72
N VAL A 322 -17.48 0.02 -22.44
CA VAL A 322 -16.35 -0.11 -21.53
C VAL A 322 -16.36 -1.53 -20.97
N VAL A 323 -15.23 -2.22 -20.96
CA VAL A 323 -15.08 -3.51 -20.28
C VAL A 323 -14.08 -3.36 -19.15
N TRP A 324 -14.51 -3.61 -17.92
CA TRP A 324 -13.62 -3.74 -16.78
C TRP A 324 -13.16 -5.20 -16.66
N VAL A 325 -11.86 -5.40 -16.73
CA VAL A 325 -11.21 -6.69 -16.52
C VAL A 325 -10.58 -6.71 -15.14
N TRP A 326 -11.12 -7.55 -14.26
CA TRP A 326 -10.70 -7.74 -12.88
C TRP A 326 -10.14 -9.14 -12.69
N GLU A 327 -8.88 -9.33 -13.07
CA GLU A 327 -8.22 -10.64 -13.15
C GLU A 327 -6.72 -10.48 -12.83
N ASN A 328 -5.92 -11.56 -12.72
CA ASN A 328 -4.47 -11.42 -12.64
C ASN A 328 -3.87 -11.12 -14.03
N ALA A 329 -2.58 -10.78 -14.07
CA ALA A 329 -1.97 -10.30 -15.31
C ALA A 329 -2.06 -11.31 -16.47
N LEU A 330 -2.01 -12.62 -16.19
CA LEU A 330 -2.06 -13.65 -17.23
C LEU A 330 -3.45 -13.75 -17.89
N GLY A 331 -4.53 -13.84 -17.10
CA GLY A 331 -5.87 -13.88 -17.68
C GLY A 331 -6.27 -12.54 -18.27
N ALA A 332 -5.89 -11.41 -17.64
CA ALA A 332 -6.07 -10.08 -18.21
C ALA A 332 -5.40 -9.94 -19.59
N THR A 333 -4.15 -10.39 -19.74
CA THR A 333 -3.44 -10.41 -21.03
C THR A 333 -4.18 -11.23 -22.08
N GLN A 334 -4.68 -12.42 -21.72
CA GLN A 334 -5.43 -13.27 -22.64
C GLN A 334 -6.77 -12.65 -23.05
N ILE A 335 -7.49 -12.02 -22.11
CA ILE A 335 -8.74 -11.31 -22.40
C ILE A 335 -8.49 -10.19 -23.41
N VAL A 336 -7.46 -9.36 -23.22
CA VAL A 336 -7.12 -8.29 -24.17
C VAL A 336 -6.82 -8.86 -25.57
N LYS A 337 -5.97 -9.89 -25.66
CA LYS A 337 -5.65 -10.56 -26.93
C LYS A 337 -6.89 -11.10 -27.64
N GLN A 338 -7.81 -11.70 -26.89
CA GLN A 338 -9.03 -12.30 -27.45
C GLN A 338 -10.10 -11.26 -27.79
N ILE A 339 -10.17 -10.13 -27.10
CA ILE A 339 -11.00 -8.97 -27.48
C ILE A 339 -10.56 -8.45 -28.86
N LYS A 340 -9.24 -8.28 -29.06
CA LYS A 340 -8.64 -7.89 -30.33
C LYS A 340 -8.94 -8.91 -31.44
N ALA A 341 -8.75 -10.20 -31.17
CA ALA A 341 -9.02 -11.28 -32.13
C ALA A 341 -10.50 -11.35 -32.55
N GLN A 342 -11.43 -10.96 -31.67
CA GLN A 342 -12.87 -10.91 -31.96
C GLN A 342 -13.32 -9.59 -32.63
N ASN A 343 -12.38 -8.70 -32.96
CA ASN A 343 -12.63 -7.37 -33.53
C ASN A 343 -13.66 -6.56 -32.71
N TYR A 344 -13.65 -6.75 -31.39
CA TYR A 344 -14.46 -5.97 -30.46
C TYR A 344 -13.59 -4.85 -29.90
N LYS A 345 -14.05 -3.60 -29.96
CA LYS A 345 -13.26 -2.41 -29.62
C LYS A 345 -13.87 -1.60 -28.45
N PRO A 346 -14.07 -2.19 -27.26
CA PRO A 346 -14.47 -1.42 -26.10
C PRO A 346 -13.29 -0.56 -25.60
N ASN A 347 -13.59 0.49 -24.83
CA ASN A 347 -12.58 1.03 -23.92
C ASN A 347 -12.34 -0.01 -22.82
N MET A 348 -11.12 -0.19 -22.36
CA MET A 348 -10.82 -1.18 -21.32
C MET A 348 -10.36 -0.50 -20.04
N MET A 349 -10.97 -0.89 -18.92
CA MET A 349 -10.40 -0.65 -17.60
C MET A 349 -9.75 -1.96 -17.14
N LEU A 350 -8.49 -1.93 -16.73
CA LEU A 350 -7.69 -3.14 -16.58
C LEU A 350 -7.01 -3.22 -15.22
N PHE A 351 -7.20 -4.34 -14.54
CA PHE A 351 -6.38 -4.77 -13.42
C PHE A 351 -5.66 -6.09 -13.76
N PRO A 352 -4.36 -6.25 -13.39
CA PRO A 352 -3.40 -5.20 -13.04
C PRO A 352 -2.84 -4.51 -14.30
N PHE A 353 -3.02 -3.20 -14.43
CA PHE A 353 -2.69 -2.45 -15.65
C PHE A 353 -1.21 -2.49 -16.03
N ASN A 354 -0.32 -2.15 -15.11
CA ASN A 354 1.10 -1.96 -15.39
C ASN A 354 1.81 -3.26 -15.82
N LEU A 355 1.41 -4.41 -15.27
CA LEU A 355 1.97 -5.71 -15.64
C LEU A 355 1.45 -6.16 -17.01
N THR A 356 0.16 -5.92 -17.28
CA THR A 356 -0.41 -6.29 -18.57
C THR A 356 0.12 -5.42 -19.70
N SER A 357 0.34 -4.11 -19.49
CA SER A 357 0.96 -3.26 -20.51
C SER A 357 2.38 -3.73 -20.85
N GLN A 358 3.17 -4.15 -19.86
CA GLN A 358 4.51 -4.72 -20.07
C GLN A 358 4.46 -6.06 -20.82
N THR A 359 3.41 -6.87 -20.61
CA THR A 359 3.29 -8.19 -21.27
C THR A 359 2.79 -8.07 -22.72
N LEU A 360 2.16 -6.95 -23.07
CA LEU A 360 1.57 -6.71 -24.39
C LEU A 360 2.43 -5.81 -25.29
N ASP A 361 3.43 -5.09 -24.76
CA ASP A 361 4.27 -4.17 -25.52
C ASP A 361 3.44 -3.23 -26.44
N GLY A 362 3.82 -3.10 -27.72
CA GLY A 362 3.12 -2.29 -28.70
C GLY A 362 1.68 -2.77 -29.01
N ASP A 363 1.33 -4.02 -28.68
CA ASP A 363 -0.05 -4.51 -28.84
C ASP A 363 -1.02 -3.89 -27.82
N ALA A 364 -0.53 -3.26 -26.75
CA ALA A 364 -1.35 -2.60 -25.73
C ALA A 364 -2.08 -1.33 -26.23
N MET A 365 -1.79 -0.87 -27.46
CA MET A 365 -2.26 0.43 -27.97
C MET A 365 -3.62 0.38 -28.71
N ASP A 366 -4.11 -0.80 -29.10
CA ASP A 366 -5.45 -0.99 -29.68
C ASP A 366 -6.02 -2.33 -29.17
N PRO A 367 -7.00 -2.34 -28.24
CA PRO A 367 -7.84 -1.21 -27.79
C PRO A 367 -7.20 -0.27 -26.75
N VAL A 368 -7.82 0.90 -26.52
CA VAL A 368 -7.40 1.84 -25.46
C VAL A 368 -7.55 1.17 -24.09
N LEU A 369 -6.44 1.07 -23.38
CA LEU A 369 -6.35 0.53 -22.03
C LEU A 369 -6.16 1.66 -21.02
N ASP A 370 -7.00 1.67 -20.00
CA ASP A 370 -6.89 2.50 -18.81
C ASP A 370 -6.84 1.61 -17.58
N GLY A 371 -6.26 2.12 -16.48
CA GLY A 371 -6.20 1.35 -15.25
C GLY A 371 -5.82 2.17 -14.05
N VAL A 372 -5.91 1.51 -12.90
CA VAL A 372 -5.48 2.06 -11.62
C VAL A 372 -4.19 1.36 -11.23
N ALA A 373 -3.13 2.13 -11.02
CA ALA A 373 -1.90 1.63 -10.42
C ALA A 373 -2.04 1.70 -8.89
N MET A 374 -1.74 0.60 -8.20
CA MET A 374 -1.76 0.56 -6.73
C MET A 374 -0.46 1.09 -6.11
N PHE A 375 0.53 1.38 -6.94
CA PHE A 375 1.83 1.94 -6.61
C PHE A 375 2.15 3.04 -7.62
N THR A 376 3.06 3.93 -7.26
CA THR A 376 3.59 4.94 -8.19
C THR A 376 4.07 4.26 -9.47
N ALA A 377 3.52 4.69 -10.60
CA ALA A 377 3.93 4.18 -11.90
C ALA A 377 5.40 4.56 -12.12
N TYR A 378 6.21 3.58 -12.54
CA TYR A 378 7.57 3.82 -13.01
C TYR A 378 7.53 3.97 -14.53
N SER A 379 8.03 5.09 -15.05
CA SER A 379 8.26 5.25 -16.49
C SER A 379 9.56 4.54 -16.86
N GLN A 380 9.59 3.89 -18.02
CA GLN A 380 10.86 3.48 -18.61
C GLN A 380 11.72 4.74 -18.82
N GLY A 381 12.85 4.83 -18.10
CA GLY A 381 13.75 5.99 -18.15
C GLY A 381 13.76 6.89 -16.91
N ASP A 382 12.88 6.70 -15.92
CA ASP A 382 12.86 7.53 -14.69
C ASP A 382 14.14 7.42 -13.84
N TYR A 383 14.94 6.37 -14.05
CA TYR A 383 16.25 6.19 -13.41
C TYR A 383 17.44 6.49 -14.35
N SER A 384 17.19 6.90 -15.59
CA SER A 384 18.25 7.19 -16.57
C SER A 384 18.96 8.54 -16.34
N LEU A 385 18.45 9.37 -15.42
CA LEU A 385 19.03 10.67 -15.06
C LEU A 385 20.04 10.63 -13.91
N MET A 386 20.44 9.46 -13.42
CA MET A 386 21.61 9.33 -12.52
C MET A 386 22.93 9.11 -13.28
N SER A 387 23.01 9.64 -14.51
CA SER A 387 24.26 9.78 -15.25
C SER A 387 24.64 11.26 -15.31
N SER A 388 25.76 11.58 -14.67
CA SER A 388 26.49 12.86 -14.67
C SER A 388 25.88 14.06 -13.90
N ALA A 389 26.32 14.23 -12.66
CA ALA A 389 26.63 15.53 -12.05
C ALA A 389 27.76 15.37 -11.03
#